data_AF-A0A423JE48-F1
#
_entry.id   AF-A0A423JE48-F1
#
_cell.length_a   1.000
_cell.length_b   1.000
_cell.length_c   1.000
_cell.angle_alpha   90.00
_cell.angle_beta   90.00
_cell.angle_gamma   90.00
#
_symmetry.space_group_name_H-M   'P 1'
#
loop_
_entity.id
_entity.type
_entity.pdbx_description
1 polymer ?
#
loop_
_entity_poly.entity_id
_entity_poly.type
_entity_poly.pdbx_seq_one_letter_code
_entity_poly.pdbx_strand_id
1 'polypeptide(L)'
;MAITPLDLQQNDRQLNGRLLDGQLDGALHIKDDGRAQADLHYSQGELQGTTLLYHPNGKVSAQLPFVRDKLQGVASFYAPQGWLQRKATYRRGLLHGEAFNYFPDGQLAEAEFYRDGVREGRYQRFHPNGKPAVEARYLNGLLLEPEQGFASDGRPLDAEGKPISRVRWWFRRWSDSTEA
;
A
#
# COMPACT_ATOMS: atom_id res chain seq x y z
N MET A 1 35.54 -7.23 -17.07
CA MET A 1 34.25 -6.56 -16.84
C MET A 1 33.99 -5.66 -18.03
N ALA A 2 33.05 -6.05 -18.88
CA ALA A 2 32.61 -5.26 -20.02
C ALA A 2 31.37 -4.46 -19.63
N ILE A 3 31.46 -3.13 -19.72
CA ILE A 3 30.33 -2.24 -19.52
C ILE A 3 29.82 -1.81 -20.90
N THR A 4 28.54 -2.00 -21.16
CA THR A 4 27.93 -1.69 -22.46
C THR A 4 26.68 -0.84 -22.25
N PRO A 5 26.53 0.30 -22.94
CA PRO A 5 25.27 1.04 -22.91
C PRO A 5 24.16 0.20 -23.56
N LEU A 6 22.97 0.22 -22.95
CA LEU A 6 21.77 -0.33 -23.53
C LEU A 6 20.91 0.82 -24.05
N ASP A 7 20.72 0.88 -25.36
CA ASP A 7 19.80 1.81 -26.01
C ASP A 7 18.97 1.02 -27.00
N LEU A 8 17.72 0.76 -26.64
CA LEU A 8 16.78 0.01 -27.48
C LEU A 8 15.58 0.90 -27.79
N GLN A 9 15.23 0.97 -29.06
CA GLN A 9 14.02 1.61 -29.52
C GLN A 9 13.22 0.66 -30.40
N GLN A 10 11.95 0.46 -30.04
CA GLN A 10 11.00 -0.32 -30.84
C GLN A 10 9.68 0.44 -30.88
N ASN A 11 9.29 0.91 -32.07
CA ASN A 11 8.19 1.86 -32.26
C ASN A 11 8.38 3.09 -31.34
N ASP A 12 7.37 3.42 -30.55
CA ASP A 12 7.36 4.56 -29.63
C ASP A 12 8.02 4.25 -28.28
N ARG A 13 8.41 2.98 -28.05
CA ARG A 13 9.02 2.54 -26.79
C ARG A 13 10.54 2.65 -26.84
N GLN A 14 11.11 3.29 -25.83
CA GLN A 14 12.55 3.47 -25.65
C GLN A 14 13.01 2.92 -24.29
N LEU A 15 14.12 2.19 -24.29
CA LEU A 15 14.78 1.66 -23.09
C LEU A 15 16.22 2.15 -23.09
N ASN A 16 16.61 2.91 -22.07
CA ASN A 16 17.97 3.42 -21.89
C ASN A 16 18.54 2.93 -20.57
N GLY A 17 19.65 2.21 -20.61
CA GLY A 17 20.30 1.68 -19.41
C GLY A 17 21.71 1.22 -19.68
N ARG A 18 22.18 0.27 -18.87
CA ARG A 18 23.55 -0.24 -18.94
C ARG A 18 23.58 -1.73 -18.64
N LEU A 19 24.47 -2.43 -19.34
CA LEU A 19 24.81 -3.83 -19.10
C LEU A 19 26.22 -3.92 -18.49
N LEU A 20 26.39 -4.81 -17.52
CA LEU A 20 27.66 -5.29 -17.00
C LEU A 20 27.76 -6.79 -17.28
N ASP A 21 28.75 -7.20 -18.07
CA ASP A 21 28.96 -8.60 -18.46
C ASP A 21 27.68 -9.26 -19.03
N GLY A 22 26.90 -8.49 -19.80
CA GLY A 22 25.66 -8.93 -20.46
C GLY A 22 24.38 -8.84 -19.62
N GLN A 23 24.46 -8.41 -18.35
CA GLN A 23 23.31 -8.28 -17.45
C GLN A 23 23.01 -6.82 -17.14
N LEU A 24 21.73 -6.46 -16.92
CA LEU A 24 21.36 -5.10 -16.51
C LEU A 24 22.06 -4.71 -15.20
N ASP A 25 22.70 -3.55 -15.19
CA ASP A 25 23.41 -3.04 -14.02
C ASP A 25 23.42 -1.50 -14.02
N GLY A 26 22.77 -0.91 -13.01
CA GLY A 26 22.51 0.51 -12.89
C GLY A 26 21.06 0.87 -13.22
N ALA A 27 20.83 2.15 -13.57
CA ALA A 27 19.51 2.64 -13.92
C ALA A 27 19.05 2.11 -15.28
N LEU A 28 17.75 1.80 -15.39
CA LEU A 28 17.06 1.54 -16.64
C LEU A 28 15.85 2.48 -16.73
N HIS A 29 15.89 3.37 -17.71
CA HIS A 29 14.82 4.32 -18.01
C HIS A 29 13.95 3.75 -19.13
N ILE A 30 12.63 3.78 -18.93
CA ILE A 30 11.66 3.31 -19.90
C ILE A 30 10.77 4.49 -20.29
N LYS A 31 10.69 4.77 -21.59
CA LYS A 31 9.77 5.76 -22.15
C LYS A 31 8.85 5.11 -23.18
N ASP A 32 7.67 5.70 -23.34
CA ASP A 32 6.71 5.38 -24.38
C ASP A 32 6.14 6.69 -24.93
N ASP A 33 6.18 6.87 -26.25
CA ASP A 33 5.85 8.14 -26.95
C ASP A 33 6.59 9.34 -26.31
N GLY A 34 7.88 9.15 -26.01
CA GLY A 34 8.73 10.14 -25.35
C GLY A 34 8.41 10.43 -23.87
N ARG A 35 7.34 9.84 -23.31
CA ARG A 35 6.93 10.03 -21.91
C ARG A 35 7.57 8.99 -21.01
N ALA A 36 8.09 9.41 -19.86
CA ALA A 36 8.61 8.49 -18.85
C ALA A 36 7.50 7.55 -18.36
N GLN A 37 7.78 6.25 -18.36
CA GLN A 37 6.90 5.20 -17.85
C GLN A 37 7.46 4.63 -16.54
N ALA A 38 8.76 4.39 -16.49
CA ALA A 38 9.43 3.85 -15.31
C ALA A 38 10.92 4.23 -15.26
N ASP A 39 11.41 4.43 -14.05
CA ASP A 39 12.83 4.38 -13.72
C ASP A 39 13.06 3.18 -12.81
N LEU A 40 13.83 2.23 -13.31
CA LEU A 40 14.21 1.00 -12.60
C LEU A 40 15.68 1.08 -12.21
N HIS A 41 16.07 0.29 -11.21
CA HIS A 41 17.48 0.14 -10.85
C HIS A 41 17.81 -1.34 -10.69
N TYR A 42 18.89 -1.75 -11.33
CA TYR A 42 19.35 -3.13 -11.39
C TYR A 42 20.77 -3.27 -10.82
N SER A 43 21.08 -4.43 -10.27
CA SER A 43 22.44 -4.84 -9.97
C SER A 43 22.60 -6.31 -10.36
N GLN A 44 23.55 -6.61 -11.24
CA GLN A 44 23.78 -7.97 -11.75
C GLN A 44 22.50 -8.68 -12.26
N GLY A 45 21.67 -7.94 -12.98
CA GLY A 45 20.43 -8.44 -13.58
C GLY A 45 19.21 -8.48 -12.65
N GLU A 46 19.37 -8.23 -11.35
CA GLU A 46 18.27 -8.22 -10.38
C GLU A 46 17.82 -6.78 -10.06
N LEU A 47 16.51 -6.54 -9.94
CA LEU A 47 15.98 -5.26 -9.45
C LEU A 47 16.43 -5.02 -8.01
N GLN A 48 16.93 -3.82 -7.76
CA GLN A 48 17.51 -3.40 -6.50
C GLN A 48 17.26 -1.90 -6.29
N GLY A 49 17.01 -1.48 -5.05
CA GLY A 49 16.78 -0.08 -4.74
C GLY A 49 15.38 0.40 -5.12
N THR A 50 15.22 1.71 -5.31
CA THR A 50 13.91 2.32 -5.50
C THR A 50 13.55 2.42 -6.97
N THR A 51 12.45 1.78 -7.35
CA THR A 51 11.79 1.94 -8.65
C THR A 51 10.75 3.05 -8.58
N LEU A 52 10.71 3.88 -9.62
CA LEU A 52 9.66 4.87 -9.82
C LEU A 52 8.82 4.50 -11.03
N LEU A 53 7.50 4.56 -10.89
CA LEU A 53 6.55 4.49 -11.99
C LEU A 53 5.90 5.85 -12.16
N TYR A 54 5.49 6.18 -13.38
CA TYR A 54 4.93 7.48 -13.71
C TYR A 54 3.50 7.37 -14.25
N HIS A 55 2.70 8.40 -13.97
CA HIS A 55 1.42 8.65 -14.62
C HIS A 55 1.66 9.26 -16.01
N PRO A 56 0.66 9.23 -16.91
CA PRO A 56 0.76 9.89 -18.23
C PRO A 56 1.06 11.39 -18.18
N ASN A 57 0.78 12.04 -17.05
CA ASN A 57 1.09 13.45 -16.82
C ASN A 57 2.52 13.71 -16.28
N GLY A 58 3.36 12.67 -16.20
CA GLY A 58 4.75 12.74 -15.73
C GLY A 58 4.94 12.76 -14.22
N LYS A 59 3.87 12.78 -13.41
CA LYS A 59 3.97 12.66 -11.96
C LYS A 59 4.20 11.20 -11.55
N VAL A 60 4.88 10.98 -10.44
CA VAL A 60 5.10 9.63 -9.88
C VAL A 60 3.75 8.99 -9.54
N SER A 61 3.53 7.78 -10.03
CA SER A 61 2.37 6.93 -9.72
C SER A 61 2.67 5.93 -8.61
N ALA A 62 3.91 5.43 -8.55
CA ALA A 62 4.36 4.55 -7.48
C ALA A 62 5.86 4.70 -7.21
N GLN A 63 6.22 4.53 -5.94
CA GLN A 63 7.58 4.38 -5.47
C GLN A 63 7.70 3.02 -4.78
N LEU A 64 8.53 2.14 -5.35
CA LEU A 64 8.58 0.72 -5.01
C LEU A 64 10.01 0.33 -4.64
N PRO A 65 10.31 0.00 -3.36
CA PRO A 65 11.64 -0.44 -2.98
C PRO A 65 11.82 -1.95 -3.22
N PHE A 66 12.87 -2.31 -3.95
CA PHE A 66 13.23 -3.69 -4.28
C PHE A 66 14.58 -4.08 -3.67
N VAL A 67 14.69 -5.35 -3.28
CA VAL A 67 15.96 -6.02 -2.95
C VAL A 67 15.92 -7.39 -3.61
N ARG A 68 16.82 -7.66 -4.55
CA ARG A 68 16.89 -8.92 -5.31
C ARG A 68 15.52 -9.35 -5.88
N ASP A 69 14.95 -8.49 -6.72
CA ASP A 69 13.64 -8.66 -7.39
C ASP A 69 12.41 -8.73 -6.47
N LYS A 70 12.58 -8.55 -5.16
CA LYS A 70 11.48 -8.61 -4.19
C LYS A 70 11.22 -7.25 -3.55
N LEU A 71 9.94 -6.87 -3.46
CA LEU A 71 9.56 -5.68 -2.69
C LEU A 71 10.03 -5.81 -1.23
N GLN A 72 10.70 -4.78 -0.74
CA GLN A 72 11.33 -4.77 0.57
C GLN A 72 11.34 -3.33 1.12
N GLY A 73 10.54 -3.08 2.15
CA GLY A 73 10.34 -1.75 2.73
C GLY A 73 9.00 -1.16 2.34
N VAL A 74 8.91 0.17 2.41
CA VAL A 74 7.65 0.90 2.24
C VAL A 74 7.42 1.24 0.77
N ALA A 75 6.36 0.68 0.19
CA ALA A 75 5.85 1.07 -1.11
C ALA A 75 4.79 2.18 -0.95
N SER A 76 4.82 3.16 -1.86
CA SER A 76 3.89 4.29 -1.88
C SER A 76 3.24 4.40 -3.26
N PHE A 77 1.94 4.67 -3.30
CA PHE A 77 1.15 4.81 -4.52
C PHE A 77 0.40 6.13 -4.49
N TYR A 78 0.38 6.82 -5.62
CA TYR A 78 -0.10 8.19 -5.74
C TYR A 78 -1.16 8.32 -6.82
N ALA A 79 -2.12 9.21 -6.61
CA ALA A 79 -3.08 9.62 -7.63
C ALA A 79 -2.39 10.47 -8.72
N PRO A 80 -2.99 10.62 -9.92
CA PRO A 80 -2.46 11.50 -10.96
C PRO A 80 -2.23 12.94 -10.50
N GLN A 81 -2.96 13.41 -9.49
CA GLN A 81 -2.79 14.75 -8.93
C GLN A 81 -1.53 14.86 -8.05
N GLY A 82 -0.96 13.72 -7.59
CA GLY A 82 0.21 13.62 -6.70
C GLY A 82 -0.13 13.26 -5.26
N TRP A 83 -1.41 13.13 -4.91
CA TRP A 83 -1.84 12.76 -3.56
C TRP A 83 -1.54 11.29 -3.25
N LEU A 84 -1.04 11.00 -2.06
CA LEU A 84 -0.83 9.63 -1.59
C LEU A 84 -2.19 8.92 -1.50
N GLN A 85 -2.33 7.79 -2.19
CA GLN A 85 -3.52 6.95 -2.20
C GLN A 85 -3.34 5.73 -1.31
N ARG A 86 -2.12 5.18 -1.28
CA ARG A 86 -1.80 3.99 -0.49
C ARG A 86 -0.34 3.98 -0.08
N LYS A 87 -0.08 3.48 1.12
CA LYS A 87 1.25 3.17 1.64
C LYS A 87 1.21 1.77 2.24
N ALA A 88 2.16 0.90 1.88
CA ALA A 88 2.17 -0.46 2.38
C ALA A 88 3.59 -0.96 2.59
N THR A 89 3.82 -1.64 3.71
CA THR A 89 5.12 -2.21 4.05
C THR A 89 5.24 -3.63 3.50
N TYR A 90 6.36 -3.93 2.85
CA TYR A 90 6.66 -5.22 2.26
C TYR A 90 7.92 -5.82 2.87
N ARG A 91 7.94 -7.14 2.98
CA ARG A 91 9.12 -7.94 3.33
C ARG A 91 9.18 -9.15 2.42
N ARG A 92 10.28 -9.28 1.67
CA ARG A 92 10.51 -10.39 0.72
C ARG A 92 9.35 -10.59 -0.28
N GLY A 93 8.76 -9.49 -0.75
CA GLY A 93 7.66 -9.50 -1.70
C GLY A 93 6.27 -9.65 -1.10
N LEU A 94 6.14 -9.88 0.22
CA LEU A 94 4.86 -10.05 0.91
C LEU A 94 4.53 -8.82 1.75
N LEU A 95 3.24 -8.47 1.88
CA LEU A 95 2.81 -7.45 2.83
C LEU A 95 3.23 -7.84 4.26
N HIS A 96 3.91 -6.94 4.95
CA HIS A 96 4.41 -7.19 6.29
C HIS A 96 4.55 -5.88 7.07
N GLY A 97 3.78 -5.71 8.13
CA GLY A 97 3.64 -4.48 8.89
C GLY A 97 2.38 -3.72 8.47
N GLU A 98 2.44 -2.39 8.60
CA GLU A 98 1.29 -1.52 8.37
C GLU A 98 1.02 -1.30 6.88
N ALA A 99 -0.26 -1.19 6.55
CA ALA A 99 -0.78 -0.70 5.29
C ALA A 99 -1.88 0.33 5.53
N PHE A 100 -1.85 1.40 4.76
CA PHE A 100 -2.75 2.54 4.86
C PHE A 100 -3.32 2.89 3.50
N ASN A 101 -4.62 3.11 3.43
CA ASN A 101 -5.31 3.69 2.28
C ASN A 101 -5.85 5.07 2.66
N TYR A 102 -5.84 6.00 1.72
CA TYR A 102 -6.21 7.39 1.93
C TYR A 102 -7.37 7.80 1.02
N PHE A 103 -8.21 8.69 1.51
CA PHE A 103 -9.23 9.36 0.71
C PHE A 103 -8.57 10.31 -0.31
N PRO A 104 -9.31 10.74 -1.36
CA PRO A 104 -8.80 11.68 -2.35
C PRO A 104 -8.32 13.03 -1.78
N ASP A 105 -8.80 13.42 -0.60
CA ASP A 105 -8.39 14.63 0.12
C ASP A 105 -7.15 14.42 1.02
N GLY A 106 -6.59 13.21 1.04
CA GLY A 106 -5.41 12.83 1.82
C GLY A 106 -5.71 12.37 3.25
N GLN A 107 -6.97 12.36 3.69
CA GLN A 107 -7.32 11.82 5.01
C GLN A 107 -7.20 10.30 5.03
N LEU A 108 -6.88 9.73 6.20
CA LEU A 108 -6.79 8.28 6.37
C LEU A 108 -8.17 7.64 6.17
N ALA A 109 -8.27 6.73 5.21
CA ALA A 109 -9.50 5.99 4.93
C ALA A 109 -9.49 4.61 5.61
N GLU A 110 -8.31 3.97 5.65
CA GLU A 110 -8.17 2.61 6.15
C GLU A 110 -6.77 2.37 6.70
N ALA A 111 -6.69 1.63 7.81
CA ALA A 111 -5.45 1.17 8.42
C ALA A 111 -5.55 -0.34 8.68
N GLU A 112 -4.53 -1.05 8.22
CA GLU A 112 -4.42 -2.50 8.26
C GLU A 112 -3.04 -2.90 8.74
N PHE A 113 -2.94 -4.11 9.30
CA PHE A 113 -1.66 -4.73 9.63
C PHE A 113 -1.59 -6.15 9.05
N TYR A 114 -0.41 -6.49 8.54
CA TYR A 114 -0.14 -7.76 7.87
C TYR A 114 1.10 -8.44 8.47
N ARG A 115 1.06 -9.77 8.54
CA ARG A 115 2.21 -10.62 8.79
C ARG A 115 2.35 -11.60 7.62
N ASP A 116 3.40 -11.41 6.84
CA ASP A 116 3.81 -12.33 5.77
C ASP A 116 2.67 -12.62 4.77
N GLY A 117 1.99 -11.56 4.35
CA GLY A 117 0.87 -11.59 3.41
C GLY A 117 -0.50 -11.82 4.04
N VAL A 118 -0.56 -12.17 5.33
CA VAL A 118 -1.80 -12.49 6.04
C VAL A 118 -2.19 -11.33 6.95
N ARG A 119 -3.46 -10.90 6.92
CA ARG A 119 -3.94 -9.84 7.81
C ARG A 119 -3.86 -10.31 9.27
N GLU A 120 -3.27 -9.48 10.13
CA GLU A 120 -3.06 -9.78 11.54
C GLU A 120 -3.18 -8.50 12.37
N GLY A 121 -3.82 -8.56 13.53
CA GLY A 121 -3.94 -7.40 14.41
C GLY A 121 -5.13 -6.51 14.06
N ARG A 122 -4.95 -5.19 14.21
CA ARG A 122 -6.06 -4.23 14.10
C ARG A 122 -6.38 -3.90 12.65
N TYR A 123 -7.68 -3.78 12.40
CA TYR A 123 -8.26 -3.24 11.18
C TYR A 123 -9.14 -2.05 11.54
N GLN A 124 -8.94 -0.91 10.89
CA GLN A 124 -9.76 0.27 11.08
C GLN A 124 -10.10 0.88 9.73
N ARG A 125 -11.38 1.23 9.54
CA ARG A 125 -11.84 2.06 8.43
C ARG A 125 -12.46 3.32 9.00
N PHE A 126 -12.28 4.44 8.32
CA PHE A 126 -12.69 5.76 8.80
C PHE A 126 -13.74 6.37 7.88
N HIS A 127 -14.58 7.23 8.43
CA HIS A 127 -15.43 8.15 7.68
C HIS A 127 -14.59 9.32 7.14
N PRO A 128 -15.06 10.06 6.12
CA PRO A 128 -14.38 11.27 5.61
C PRO A 128 -14.19 12.40 6.64
N ASN A 129 -14.81 12.29 7.82
CA ASN A 129 -14.62 13.23 8.93
C ASN A 129 -13.57 12.74 9.95
N GLY A 130 -12.83 11.68 9.63
CA GLY A 130 -11.77 11.10 10.46
C GLY A 130 -12.25 10.22 11.62
N LYS A 131 -13.57 10.09 11.85
CA LYS A 131 -14.09 9.18 12.89
C LYS A 131 -14.06 7.73 12.40
N PRO A 132 -13.85 6.75 13.30
CA PRO A 132 -13.98 5.34 12.94
C PRO A 132 -15.35 5.06 12.33
N ALA A 133 -15.34 4.29 11.24
CA ALA A 133 -16.52 3.72 10.60
C ALA A 133 -16.63 2.22 10.90
N VAL A 134 -15.50 1.53 10.97
CA VAL A 134 -15.41 0.10 11.31
C VAL A 134 -14.13 -0.13 12.11
N GLU A 135 -14.23 -0.97 13.13
CA GLU A 135 -13.07 -1.56 13.81
C GLU A 135 -13.21 -3.09 13.86
N ALA A 136 -12.12 -3.80 13.57
CA ALA A 136 -12.07 -5.25 13.67
C ALA A 136 -10.67 -5.71 14.11
N ARG A 137 -10.57 -6.98 14.52
CA ARG A 137 -9.30 -7.61 14.88
C ARG A 137 -9.14 -8.96 14.20
N TYR A 138 -7.98 -9.21 13.62
CA TYR A 138 -7.65 -10.43 12.90
C TYR A 138 -6.53 -11.20 13.59
N LEU A 139 -6.56 -12.52 13.49
CA LEU A 139 -5.46 -13.43 13.83
C LEU A 139 -5.36 -14.49 12.74
N ASN A 140 -4.19 -14.60 12.10
CA ASN A 140 -3.97 -15.52 10.98
C ASN A 140 -5.03 -15.39 9.87
N GLY A 141 -5.44 -14.15 9.57
CA GLY A 141 -6.45 -13.84 8.56
C GLY A 141 -7.89 -14.11 8.98
N LEU A 142 -8.11 -14.70 10.17
CA LEU A 142 -9.43 -14.95 10.72
C LEU A 142 -9.88 -13.78 11.59
N LEU A 143 -11.14 -13.37 11.41
CA LEU A 143 -11.77 -12.37 12.25
C LEU A 143 -11.93 -12.94 13.68
N LEU A 144 -11.34 -12.28 14.68
CA LEU A 144 -11.38 -12.73 16.07
C LEU A 144 -12.73 -12.41 16.76
N GLU A 145 -13.28 -11.24 16.46
CA GLU A 145 -14.51 -10.73 17.04
C GLU A 145 -15.35 -10.12 15.91
N PRO A 146 -16.70 -10.14 15.99
CA PRO A 146 -17.54 -9.43 15.04
C PRO A 146 -17.08 -7.98 14.89
N GLU A 147 -17.01 -7.49 13.65
CA GLU A 147 -16.61 -6.11 13.42
C GLU A 147 -17.59 -5.13 14.10
N GLN A 148 -17.05 -4.07 14.70
CA GLN A 148 -17.86 -3.01 15.29
C GLN A 148 -18.00 -1.86 14.29
N GLY A 149 -19.20 -1.69 13.76
CA GLY A 149 -19.57 -0.53 12.95
C GLY A 149 -19.85 0.72 13.79
N PHE A 150 -19.58 1.89 13.22
CA PHE A 150 -19.85 3.19 13.83
C PHE A 150 -20.51 4.13 12.81
N ALA A 151 -21.50 4.89 13.26
CA ALA A 151 -22.09 5.98 12.48
C ALA A 151 -21.08 7.12 12.30
N SER A 152 -21.33 8.01 11.33
CA SER A 152 -20.48 9.18 11.07
C SER A 152 -20.41 10.17 12.23
N ASP A 153 -21.33 10.13 13.19
CA ASP A 153 -21.25 10.91 14.43
C ASP A 153 -20.39 10.23 15.52
N GLY A 154 -19.96 8.99 15.30
CA GLY A 154 -19.14 8.17 16.19
C GLY A 154 -19.94 7.30 17.16
N ARG A 155 -21.27 7.20 17.01
CA ARG A 155 -22.06 6.23 17.79
C ARG A 155 -21.84 4.81 17.25
N PRO A 156 -21.67 3.81 18.12
CA PRO A 156 -21.60 2.42 17.68
C PRO A 156 -22.94 2.00 17.06
N LEU A 157 -22.87 1.06 16.12
CA LEU A 157 -24.03 0.49 15.44
C LEU A 157 -24.38 -0.88 16.06
N ASP A 158 -25.66 -1.20 16.10
CA ASP A 158 -26.14 -2.57 16.35
C ASP A 158 -26.05 -3.45 15.10
N ALA A 159 -26.52 -4.71 15.21
CA ALA A 159 -26.44 -5.69 14.12
C ALA A 159 -27.29 -5.29 12.91
N GLU A 160 -28.32 -4.47 13.11
CA GLU A 160 -29.18 -3.90 12.08
C GLU A 160 -28.63 -2.59 11.50
N GLY A 161 -27.44 -2.14 11.95
CA GLY A 161 -26.78 -0.92 11.48
C GLY A 161 -27.37 0.36 12.06
N LYS A 162 -28.14 0.31 13.15
CA LYS A 162 -28.74 1.48 13.81
C LYS A 162 -27.85 2.03 14.92
N PRO A 163 -27.70 3.36 15.04
CA PRO A 163 -26.91 3.96 16.11
C PRO A 163 -27.48 3.67 17.50
N ILE A 164 -26.63 3.17 18.40
CA ILE A 164 -26.97 2.94 19.81
C ILE A 164 -26.35 3.99 20.72
N SER A 165 -27.01 4.24 21.86
CA SER A 165 -26.49 5.16 22.89
C SER A 165 -25.14 4.68 23.42
N ARG A 166 -24.23 5.62 23.66
CA ARG A 166 -22.90 5.34 24.24
C ARG A 166 -22.99 4.67 25.61
N VAL A 167 -24.00 5.01 26.41
CA VAL A 167 -24.25 4.38 27.72
C VAL A 167 -24.65 2.91 27.53
N ARG A 168 -25.59 2.64 26.62
CA ARG A 168 -26.03 1.27 26.32
C ARG A 168 -24.87 0.42 25.77
N TRP A 169 -24.02 1.01 24.94
CA TRP A 169 -22.83 0.33 24.43
C TRP A 169 -21.79 0.05 25.52
N TRP A 170 -21.56 1.00 26.42
CA TRP A 170 -20.66 0.81 27.56
C TRP A 170 -21.11 -0.36 28.44
N PHE A 171 -22.40 -0.45 28.77
CA PHE A 171 -22.94 -1.58 29.54
C PHE A 171 -22.75 -2.92 28.82
N ARG A 172 -23.00 -2.98 27.50
CA ARG A 172 -22.80 -4.20 26.70
C ARG A 172 -21.35 -4.68 26.70
N ARG A 173 -20.40 -3.77 26.47
CA ARG A 173 -18.97 -4.10 26.47
C ARG A 173 -18.47 -4.58 27.84
N TRP A 174 -19.05 -4.04 28.91
CA TRP A 174 -18.73 -4.46 30.26
C TRP A 174 -19.27 -5.85 30.58
N SER A 175 -20.52 -6.16 30.23
CA SER A 175 -21.11 -7.49 30.43
C SER A 175 -20.38 -8.59 29.64
N ASP A 176 -20.05 -8.30 28.38
CA ASP A 176 -19.37 -9.27 27.51
C ASP A 176 -17.94 -9.58 28.00
N SER A 177 -17.32 -8.66 28.74
CA SER A 177 -15.98 -8.86 29.34
C SER A 177 -15.96 -9.66 30.64
N THR A 178 -17.11 -9.82 31.30
CA THR A 178 -17.24 -10.59 32.55
C THR A 178 -17.64 -12.04 32.34
N GLU A 179 -17.98 -12.43 31.11
CA GLU A 179 -18.39 -13.80 30.74
C GLU A 179 -17.29 -14.61 30.01
N ALA A 180 -16.07 -14.06 29.86
CA ALA A 180 -14.91 -14.72 29.23
C ALA A 180 -13.82 -15.08 30.26
#